data_AF-A0A954ZM29-F1
#
_entry.id   AF-A0A954ZM29-F1
#
_cell.length_a   1.000
_cell.length_b   1.000
_cell.length_c   1.000
_cell.angle_alpha   90.00
_cell.angle_beta   90.00
_cell.angle_gamma   90.00
#
_symmetry.space_group_name_H-M   'P 1'
#
loop_
_entity.id
_entity.type
_entity.pdbx_description
1 polymer ?
#
loop_
_entity_poly.entity_id
_entity_poly.type
_entity_poly.pdbx_seq_one_letter_code
_entity_poly.pdbx_strand_id
1 'polypeptide(L)'
;MVKAYLIFVLIAMSAIIVGSRWLPWWAALILIPGSFLFFIWLAIALIKFGARRLMQTSLEDQSIVLRNATVTVHSVNRCEAPTDSNAFDEEEGEPIDLSVLGDRFVCVDMTVHPDPASVADSRERIEEVGGMWYPVLLSLMEPGVVIDPKRQGVMAIFSIPQARPLRVERVDAEGLTFGRKMNEDDDLQIDGPARVRVTFAVPDQLAGRVAVRYHLLELAEITLPAHSPRLIEGETIED
;
A
#
# COMPACT_ATOMS: atom_id res chain seq x y z
N MET A 1 -9.74 -19.59 -15.97
CA MET A 1 -10.39 -20.08 -14.72
C MET A 1 -11.89 -19.78 -14.68
N VAL A 2 -12.36 -18.61 -15.14
CA VAL A 2 -13.79 -18.22 -15.15
C VAL A 2 -14.74 -19.26 -15.76
N LYS A 3 -14.33 -19.92 -16.86
CA LYS A 3 -15.13 -20.96 -17.54
C LYS A 3 -15.40 -22.20 -16.68
N ALA A 4 -14.41 -22.67 -15.92
CA ALA A 4 -14.58 -23.84 -15.04
C ALA A 4 -15.51 -23.55 -13.86
N TYR A 5 -15.49 -22.30 -13.37
CA TYR A 5 -16.39 -21.86 -12.30
C TYR A 5 -17.85 -21.78 -12.76
N LEU A 6 -18.11 -21.19 -13.93
CA LEU A 6 -19.46 -21.16 -14.51
C LEU A 6 -20.03 -22.57 -14.68
N ILE A 7 -19.20 -23.51 -15.13
CA ILE A 7 -19.58 -24.93 -15.24
C ILE A 7 -19.91 -25.51 -13.86
N PHE A 8 -19.08 -25.26 -12.84
CA PHE A 8 -19.34 -25.73 -11.48
C PHE A 8 -20.65 -25.18 -10.89
N VAL A 9 -20.89 -23.87 -11.02
CA VAL A 9 -22.14 -23.23 -10.55
C VAL A 9 -23.36 -23.82 -11.26
N LEU A 10 -23.25 -24.04 -12.57
CA LEU A 10 -24.35 -24.60 -13.38
C LEU A 10 -24.66 -26.05 -12.99
N ILE A 11 -23.62 -26.86 -12.73
CA ILE A 11 -23.77 -28.22 -12.19
C ILE A 11 -24.41 -28.20 -10.80
N ALA A 12 -23.96 -27.33 -9.90
CA ALA A 12 -24.50 -27.22 -8.54
C ALA A 12 -25.98 -26.79 -8.55
N MET A 13 -26.34 -25.80 -9.38
CA MET A 13 -27.74 -25.37 -9.53
C MET A 13 -28.61 -26.48 -10.10
N SER A 14 -28.11 -27.21 -11.10
CA SER A 14 -28.83 -28.34 -11.71
C SER A 14 -29.05 -29.47 -10.70
N ALA A 15 -28.05 -29.77 -9.86
CA ALA A 15 -28.18 -30.76 -8.79
C ALA A 15 -29.23 -30.37 -7.74
N ILE A 16 -29.31 -29.09 -7.37
CA ILE A 16 -30.32 -28.56 -6.44
C ILE A 16 -31.73 -28.70 -7.05
N ILE A 17 -31.91 -28.30 -8.31
CA ILE A 17 -33.20 -28.38 -9.00
C ILE A 17 -33.67 -29.84 -9.09
N VAL A 18 -32.80 -30.74 -9.55
CA VAL A 18 -33.13 -32.17 -9.68
C VAL A 18 -33.39 -32.79 -8.31
N GLY A 19 -32.54 -32.51 -7.31
CA GLY A 19 -32.68 -33.03 -5.95
C GLY A 19 -33.99 -32.59 -5.30
N SER A 20 -34.40 -31.33 -5.48
CA SER A 20 -35.63 -30.78 -4.91
C SER A 20 -36.89 -31.54 -5.32
N ARG A 21 -36.89 -32.19 -6.49
CA ARG A 21 -38.04 -32.92 -7.03
C ARG A 21 -38.27 -34.26 -6.32
N TRP A 22 -37.24 -34.82 -5.69
CA TRP A 22 -37.29 -36.13 -5.04
C TRP A 22 -37.23 -36.04 -3.52
N LEU A 23 -37.02 -34.83 -2.97
CA LEU A 23 -36.90 -34.60 -1.54
C LEU A 23 -38.28 -34.35 -0.91
N PRO A 24 -38.53 -34.89 0.31
CA PRO A 24 -39.67 -34.47 1.11
C PRO A 24 -39.66 -32.96 1.35
N TRP A 25 -40.83 -32.34 1.48
CA TRP A 25 -40.96 -30.88 1.63
C TRP A 25 -40.17 -30.30 2.81
N TRP A 26 -40.02 -31.04 3.91
CA TRP A 26 -39.22 -30.62 5.06
C TRP A 26 -37.72 -30.54 4.73
N ALA A 27 -37.23 -31.42 3.86
CA ALA A 27 -35.84 -31.40 3.43
C ALA A 27 -35.60 -30.25 2.44
N ALA A 28 -36.59 -29.91 1.62
CA ALA A 28 -36.53 -28.72 0.77
C ALA A 28 -36.43 -27.42 1.60
N LEU A 29 -37.16 -27.34 2.73
CA LEU A 29 -37.09 -26.20 3.65
C LEU A 29 -35.70 -25.99 4.27
N ILE A 30 -34.90 -27.04 4.43
CA ILE A 30 -33.52 -26.94 4.94
C ILE A 30 -32.55 -26.69 3.78
N LEU A 31 -32.76 -27.37 2.66
CA LEU A 31 -31.83 -27.36 1.53
C LEU A 31 -31.75 -26.00 0.84
N ILE A 32 -32.87 -25.29 0.70
CA ILE A 32 -32.91 -23.95 0.09
C ILE A 32 -32.06 -22.94 0.87
N PRO A 33 -32.33 -22.66 2.17
CA PRO A 33 -31.53 -21.72 2.94
C PRO A 33 -30.09 -22.19 3.13
N GLY A 34 -29.85 -23.49 3.30
CA GLY A 34 -28.50 -24.05 3.39
C GLY A 34 -27.67 -23.81 2.13
N SER A 35 -28.27 -24.04 0.95
CA SER A 35 -27.63 -23.75 -0.33
C SER A 35 -27.37 -22.26 -0.51
N PHE A 36 -28.32 -21.40 -0.12
CA PHE A 36 -28.17 -19.95 -0.20
C PHE A 36 -27.00 -19.45 0.68
N LEU A 37 -26.94 -19.89 1.94
CA LEU A 37 -25.82 -19.61 2.85
C LEU A 37 -24.49 -20.10 2.28
N PHE A 38 -24.46 -21.31 1.70
CA PHE A 38 -23.28 -21.85 1.05
C PHE A 38 -22.80 -20.97 -0.12
N PHE A 39 -23.71 -20.51 -0.98
CA PHE A 39 -23.36 -19.63 -2.10
C PHE A 39 -22.88 -18.25 -1.64
N ILE A 40 -23.49 -17.66 -0.60
CA ILE A 40 -22.99 -16.41 -0.01
C ILE A 40 -21.58 -16.60 0.53
N TRP A 41 -21.35 -17.65 1.32
CA TRP A 41 -20.04 -17.94 1.89
C TRP A 41 -19.00 -18.19 0.78
N LEU A 42 -19.35 -18.96 -0.24
CA LEU A 42 -18.50 -19.24 -1.39
C LEU A 42 -18.17 -17.96 -2.16
N ALA A 43 -19.16 -17.09 -2.39
CA ALA A 43 -18.97 -15.81 -3.07
C ALA A 43 -18.01 -14.90 -2.29
N ILE A 44 -18.18 -14.77 -0.97
CA ILE A 44 -17.27 -14.01 -0.10
C ILE A 44 -15.85 -14.59 -0.15
N ALA A 45 -15.73 -15.92 -0.08
CA ALA A 45 -14.43 -16.60 -0.18
C ALA A 45 -13.77 -16.34 -1.54
N LEU A 46 -14.54 -16.34 -2.63
CA LEU A 46 -14.05 -16.06 -3.98
C LEU A 46 -13.60 -14.62 -4.14
N ILE A 47 -14.38 -13.66 -3.63
CA ILE A 47 -14.04 -12.23 -3.65
C ILE A 47 -12.75 -12.02 -2.88
N LYS A 48 -12.62 -12.59 -1.67
CA LYS A 48 -11.39 -12.51 -0.87
C LYS A 48 -10.19 -13.12 -1.60
N PHE A 49 -10.37 -14.26 -2.26
CA PHE A 49 -9.29 -14.91 -3.02
C PHE A 49 -8.89 -14.12 -4.27
N GLY A 50 -9.88 -13.63 -5.03
CA GLY A 50 -9.68 -12.81 -6.23
C GLY A 50 -9.01 -11.48 -5.89
N ALA A 51 -9.53 -10.76 -4.89
CA ALA A 51 -8.96 -9.50 -4.42
C ALA A 51 -7.51 -9.66 -3.97
N ARG A 52 -7.18 -10.72 -3.21
CA ARG A 52 -5.79 -11.01 -2.82
C ARG A 52 -4.89 -11.20 -4.03
N ARG A 53 -5.34 -11.94 -5.04
CA ARG A 53 -4.56 -12.19 -6.25
C ARG A 53 -4.36 -10.93 -7.09
N LEU A 54 -5.42 -10.13 -7.25
CA LEU A 54 -5.37 -8.87 -7.99
C LEU A 54 -4.49 -7.83 -7.29
N MET A 55 -4.58 -7.70 -5.97
CA MET A 55 -3.70 -6.84 -5.19
C MET A 55 -2.25 -7.28 -5.32
N GLN A 56 -1.98 -8.59 -5.23
CA GLN A 56 -0.61 -9.09 -5.38
C GLN A 56 -0.05 -8.79 -6.77
N THR A 57 -0.80 -9.04 -7.84
CA THR A 57 -0.34 -8.72 -9.20
C THR A 57 -0.16 -7.22 -9.38
N SER A 58 -1.06 -6.39 -8.84
CA SER A 58 -0.95 -4.93 -8.91
C SER A 58 0.31 -4.42 -8.20
N LEU A 59 0.58 -4.90 -6.98
CA LEU A 59 1.79 -4.54 -6.23
C LEU A 59 3.07 -5.01 -6.93
N GLU A 60 3.04 -6.23 -7.49
CA GLU A 60 4.15 -6.75 -8.29
C GLU A 60 4.38 -5.85 -9.51
N ASP A 61 3.34 -5.51 -10.26
CA ASP A 61 3.42 -4.67 -11.47
C ASP A 61 3.87 -3.24 -11.18
N GLN A 62 3.34 -2.60 -10.13
CA GLN A 62 3.79 -1.27 -9.69
C GLN A 62 5.27 -1.28 -9.26
N SER A 63 5.73 -2.37 -8.64
CA SER A 63 7.13 -2.51 -8.26
C SER A 63 8.08 -2.75 -9.44
N ILE A 64 7.59 -3.20 -10.61
CA ILE A 64 8.45 -3.46 -11.78
C ILE A 64 9.18 -2.18 -12.21
N VAL A 65 8.52 -1.02 -12.15
CA VAL A 65 9.10 0.25 -12.59
C VAL A 65 10.39 0.59 -11.84
N LEU A 66 10.42 0.33 -10.54
CA LEU A 66 11.58 0.59 -9.68
C LEU A 66 12.42 -0.66 -9.38
N ARG A 67 12.21 -1.75 -10.13
CA ARG A 67 13.07 -2.93 -10.01
C ARG A 67 14.50 -2.55 -10.37
N ASN A 68 15.44 -2.88 -9.48
CA ASN A 68 16.86 -2.50 -9.57
C ASN A 68 17.12 -0.97 -9.60
N ALA A 69 16.14 -0.15 -9.21
CA ALA A 69 16.37 1.28 -9.11
C ALA A 69 17.47 1.58 -8.09
N THR A 70 18.33 2.53 -8.42
CA THR A 70 19.37 3.02 -7.50
C THR A 70 18.84 4.25 -6.78
N VAL A 71 18.84 4.22 -5.44
CA VAL A 71 18.43 5.37 -4.63
C VAL A 71 19.64 5.97 -3.93
N THR A 72 19.84 7.28 -4.14
CA THR A 72 20.86 8.06 -3.46
C THR A 72 20.19 8.96 -2.44
N VAL A 73 20.42 8.72 -1.15
CA VAL A 73 19.87 9.54 -0.07
C VAL A 73 20.81 10.70 0.21
N HIS A 74 20.31 11.93 0.08
CA HIS A 74 21.09 13.16 0.26
C HIS A 74 21.06 13.66 1.70
N SER A 75 19.88 13.64 2.32
CA SER A 75 19.73 14.07 3.72
C SER A 75 18.54 13.42 4.40
N VAL A 76 18.67 13.22 5.71
CA VAL A 76 17.62 12.71 6.59
C VAL A 76 17.57 13.63 7.80
N ASN A 77 16.56 14.50 7.86
CA ASN A 77 16.45 15.52 8.89
C ASN A 77 15.14 15.40 9.64
N ARG A 78 15.12 15.79 10.92
CA ARG A 78 13.86 16.00 11.63
C ARG A 78 13.17 17.24 11.04
N CYS A 79 11.86 17.15 10.84
CA CYS A 79 11.04 18.28 10.41
C CYS A 79 9.85 18.47 11.35
N GLU A 80 9.16 19.59 11.18
CA GLU A 80 7.89 19.85 11.85
C GLU A 80 6.75 19.15 11.11
N ALA A 81 5.62 19.00 11.80
CA ALA A 81 4.40 18.50 11.17
C ALA A 81 4.02 19.44 10.01
N PRO A 82 3.58 18.91 8.86
CA PRO A 82 3.00 19.76 7.83
C PRO A 82 1.78 20.50 8.40
N THR A 83 1.79 21.83 8.30
CA THR A 83 0.70 22.70 8.79
C THR A 83 -0.52 22.71 7.86
N ASP A 84 -0.33 22.29 6.61
CA ASP A 84 -1.38 22.27 5.59
C ASP A 84 -2.14 20.93 5.68
N SER A 85 -3.47 21.00 5.73
CA SER A 85 -4.38 19.84 5.73
C SER A 85 -4.35 19.02 4.44
N ASN A 86 -3.47 19.35 3.50
CA ASN A 86 -3.27 18.64 2.23
C ASN A 86 -2.44 17.36 2.40
N ALA A 87 -2.40 16.79 3.60
CA ALA A 87 -1.83 15.48 3.85
C ALA A 87 -2.76 14.43 3.24
N PHE A 88 -2.58 14.16 1.94
CA PHE A 88 -3.29 13.15 1.15
C PHE A 88 -4.68 12.81 1.68
N ASP A 89 -5.65 13.68 1.38
CA ASP A 89 -7.07 13.39 1.57
C ASP A 89 -7.40 12.30 0.53
N GLU A 90 -7.14 11.03 0.89
CA GLU A 90 -7.63 9.89 0.14
C GLU A 90 -9.15 10.10 0.04
N GLU A 91 -9.66 10.48 -1.13
CA GLU A 91 -11.08 10.60 -1.40
C GLU A 91 -11.81 9.38 -0.81
N GLU A 92 -12.63 9.60 0.24
CA GLU A 92 -13.38 8.62 1.05
C GLU A 92 -12.71 8.02 2.32
N GLY A 93 -11.51 8.43 2.71
CA GLY A 93 -10.88 8.06 3.99
C GLY A 93 -11.26 9.02 5.13
N GLU A 94 -11.52 8.51 6.33
CA GLU A 94 -11.62 9.37 7.51
C GLU A 94 -10.33 10.20 7.66
N PRO A 95 -10.41 11.50 8.01
CA PRO A 95 -9.23 12.34 8.17
C PRO A 95 -8.25 11.65 9.10
N ILE A 96 -7.01 11.45 8.63
CA ILE A 96 -6.01 10.73 9.41
C ILE A 96 -5.80 11.53 10.70
N ASP A 97 -6.21 10.96 11.82
CA ASP A 97 -6.06 11.61 13.11
C ASP A 97 -4.57 11.78 13.40
N LEU A 98 -4.06 12.99 13.17
CA LEU A 98 -2.67 13.36 13.40
C LEU A 98 -2.26 13.15 14.86
N SER A 99 -3.22 13.10 15.80
CA SER A 99 -2.93 12.75 17.19
C SER A 99 -2.49 11.29 17.37
N VAL A 100 -2.85 10.41 16.44
CA VAL A 100 -2.41 9.00 16.39
C VAL A 100 -1.04 8.87 15.71
N LEU A 101 -0.68 9.78 14.80
CA LEU A 101 0.54 9.69 13.98
C LEU A 101 1.85 10.02 14.73
N GLY A 102 1.79 10.37 16.01
CA GLY A 102 2.95 10.72 16.83
C GLY A 102 3.63 12.02 16.40
N ASP A 103 4.57 12.53 17.20
CA ASP A 103 5.20 13.84 16.97
C ASP A 103 6.53 13.76 16.21
N ARG A 104 6.81 12.61 15.60
CA ARG A 104 8.10 12.32 14.98
C ARG A 104 7.98 12.38 13.46
N PHE A 105 8.26 13.56 12.93
CA PHE A 105 8.32 13.77 11.49
C PHE A 105 9.77 13.76 11.00
N VAL A 106 10.02 13.04 9.91
CA VAL A 106 11.32 12.93 9.28
C VAL A 106 11.20 13.29 7.81
N CYS A 107 12.03 14.23 7.38
CA CYS A 107 12.15 14.65 6.00
C CYS A 107 13.35 13.95 5.37
N VAL A 108 13.09 13.21 4.29
CA VAL A 108 14.10 12.47 3.53
C VAL A 108 14.21 13.10 2.15
N ASP A 109 15.39 13.63 1.84
CA ASP A 109 15.75 14.13 0.51
C ASP A 109 16.55 13.04 -0.20
N MET A 110 16.05 12.55 -1.32
CA MET A 110 16.65 11.44 -2.06
C MET A 110 16.46 11.59 -3.57
N THR A 111 17.37 11.01 -4.35
CA THR A 111 17.21 10.82 -5.80
C THR A 111 17.00 9.36 -6.10
N VAL A 112 15.94 9.07 -6.85
CA VAL A 112 15.63 7.73 -7.35
C VAL A 112 16.02 7.68 -8.82
N HIS A 113 16.82 6.70 -9.20
CA HIS A 113 17.20 6.41 -10.58
C HIS A 113 16.63 5.05 -10.98
N PRO A 114 15.48 5.01 -11.70
CA PRO A 114 14.96 3.78 -12.27
C PRO A 114 15.98 3.11 -13.21
N ASP A 115 16.02 1.79 -13.22
CA ASP A 115 16.88 1.03 -14.14
C ASP A 115 16.33 1.16 -15.57
N PRO A 116 17.10 1.64 -16.56
CA PRO A 116 16.61 1.76 -17.93
C PRO A 116 16.12 0.42 -18.52
N ALA A 117 16.67 -0.71 -18.06
CA ALA A 117 16.20 -2.04 -18.49
C ALA A 117 14.82 -2.39 -17.91
N SER A 118 14.55 -2.03 -16.65
CA SER A 118 13.21 -2.24 -16.05
C SER A 118 12.14 -1.36 -16.69
N VAL A 119 12.52 -0.16 -17.13
CA VAL A 119 11.65 0.76 -17.88
C VAL A 119 11.29 0.21 -19.26
N ALA A 120 12.23 -0.46 -19.95
CA ALA A 120 11.95 -1.09 -21.25
C ALA A 120 11.00 -2.29 -21.12
N ASP A 121 11.24 -3.17 -20.16
CA ASP A 121 10.39 -4.35 -19.91
C ASP A 121 8.99 -3.97 -19.41
N SER A 122 8.87 -2.88 -18.65
CA SER A 122 7.57 -2.35 -18.23
C SER A 122 6.81 -1.70 -19.38
N ARG A 123 7.45 -0.94 -20.27
CA ARG A 123 6.78 -0.29 -21.41
C ARG A 123 6.10 -1.28 -22.36
N GLU A 124 6.67 -2.47 -22.57
CA GLU A 124 6.08 -3.50 -23.44
C GLU A 124 4.89 -4.23 -22.78
N ARG A 125 4.88 -4.35 -21.44
CA ARG A 125 3.74 -4.94 -20.70
C ARG A 125 2.69 -3.93 -20.27
N ILE A 126 3.05 -2.65 -20.25
CA ILE A 126 2.32 -1.60 -19.55
C ILE A 126 2.28 -0.36 -20.46
N GLU A 127 1.73 -0.51 -21.68
CA GLU A 127 1.39 0.62 -22.55
C GLU A 127 0.36 1.58 -21.90
N GLU A 128 -0.30 1.17 -20.80
CA GLU A 128 -1.33 1.94 -20.09
C GLU A 128 -0.85 2.75 -18.87
N VAL A 129 0.32 2.45 -18.26
CA VAL A 129 0.81 3.10 -17.01
C VAL A 129 2.19 3.76 -17.18
N GLY A 130 2.76 3.74 -18.40
CA GLY A 130 3.82 4.66 -18.83
C GLY A 130 5.22 4.51 -18.20
N GLY A 131 5.49 3.44 -17.43
CA GLY A 131 6.77 3.32 -16.73
C GLY A 131 6.97 4.39 -15.65
N MET A 132 5.86 4.94 -15.15
CA MET A 132 5.86 6.01 -14.17
C MET A 132 5.81 5.46 -12.75
N TRP A 133 6.41 6.17 -11.80
CA TRP A 133 6.38 5.82 -10.39
C TRP A 133 5.84 6.98 -9.55
N TYR A 134 5.26 6.62 -8.40
CA TYR A 134 4.53 7.51 -7.52
C TYR A 134 5.22 7.59 -6.15
N PRO A 135 5.89 8.70 -5.79
CA PRO A 135 6.62 8.77 -4.52
C PRO A 135 5.73 8.64 -3.28
N VAL A 136 4.42 8.84 -3.43
CA VAL A 136 3.41 8.63 -2.37
C VAL A 136 3.30 7.16 -1.93
N LEU A 137 3.84 6.24 -2.73
CA LEU A 137 3.91 4.81 -2.41
C LEU A 137 5.23 4.42 -1.70
N LEU A 138 6.11 5.40 -1.46
CA LEU A 138 7.29 5.19 -0.62
C LEU A 138 6.89 5.03 0.84
N SER A 139 7.54 4.13 1.56
CA SER A 139 7.33 3.93 2.99
C SER A 139 8.66 3.70 3.71
N LEU A 140 8.69 3.95 5.02
CA LEU A 140 9.80 3.52 5.87
C LEU A 140 9.38 2.33 6.71
N MET A 141 10.21 1.29 6.76
CA MET A 141 9.95 0.06 7.54
C MET A 141 11.25 -0.45 8.19
N GLU A 142 11.15 -1.44 9.08
CA GLU A 142 12.33 -2.15 9.57
C GLU A 142 13.10 -2.83 8.41
N PRO A 143 14.44 -2.78 8.41
CA PRO A 143 15.25 -3.33 7.33
C PRO A 143 15.20 -4.86 7.32
N GLY A 144 15.25 -5.46 6.13
CA GLY A 144 15.28 -6.92 5.97
C GLY A 144 13.95 -7.63 6.25
N VAL A 145 12.86 -6.90 6.47
CA VAL A 145 11.52 -7.50 6.58
C VAL A 145 11.11 -8.06 5.21
N VAL A 146 11.24 -9.37 5.04
CA VAL A 146 10.78 -10.06 3.83
C VAL A 146 9.26 -10.18 3.89
N ILE A 147 8.61 -9.32 3.13
CA ILE A 147 7.16 -9.38 2.92
C ILE A 147 6.90 -10.43 1.85
N ASP A 148 6.55 -11.65 2.28
CA ASP A 148 6.05 -12.67 1.36
C ASP A 148 4.50 -12.63 1.35
N PRO A 149 3.88 -11.99 0.35
CA PRO A 149 2.43 -11.88 0.28
C PRO A 149 1.74 -13.25 0.21
N LYS A 150 2.44 -14.31 -0.24
CA LYS A 150 1.88 -15.66 -0.31
C LYS A 150 1.80 -16.33 1.05
N ARG A 151 2.75 -16.05 1.95
CA ARG A 151 2.80 -16.66 3.30
C ARG A 151 2.03 -15.88 4.34
N GLN A 152 2.17 -14.55 4.33
CA GLN A 152 1.60 -13.69 5.37
C GLN A 152 0.24 -13.11 4.99
N GLY A 153 -0.10 -13.15 3.69
CA GLY A 153 -1.29 -12.50 3.14
C GLY A 153 -1.08 -10.98 3.00
N VAL A 154 -1.74 -10.38 2.01
CA VAL A 154 -1.62 -8.94 1.70
C VAL A 154 -1.96 -8.06 2.91
N MET A 155 -2.87 -8.51 3.79
CA MET A 155 -3.25 -7.74 4.97
C MET A 155 -2.13 -7.63 6.02
N ALA A 156 -1.18 -8.55 6.05
CA ALA A 156 -0.07 -8.48 6.99
C ALA A 156 0.85 -7.28 6.70
N ILE A 157 0.92 -6.83 5.44
CA ILE A 157 1.67 -5.64 5.02
C ILE A 157 1.18 -4.40 5.78
N PHE A 158 -0.14 -4.30 5.95
CA PHE A 158 -0.76 -3.17 6.65
C PHE A 158 -0.65 -3.27 8.18
N SER A 159 -0.31 -4.45 8.72
CA SER A 159 -0.10 -4.65 10.16
C SER A 159 1.34 -4.39 10.62
N ILE A 160 2.30 -4.32 9.70
CA ILE A 160 3.68 -4.01 10.03
C ILE A 160 3.78 -2.49 10.28
N PRO A 161 4.37 -2.05 11.40
CA PRO A 161 4.64 -0.63 11.64
C PRO A 161 5.43 -0.04 10.46
N GLN A 162 4.83 0.96 9.81
CA GLN A 162 5.42 1.63 8.66
C GLN A 162 5.17 3.12 8.75
N ALA A 163 6.17 3.93 8.38
CA ALA A 163 6.00 5.36 8.23
C ALA A 163 5.47 5.63 6.81
N ARG A 164 4.28 6.24 6.72
CA ARG A 164 3.69 6.65 5.44
C ARG A 164 4.11 8.07 5.07
N PRO A 165 4.18 8.40 3.77
CA PRO A 165 4.52 9.73 3.34
C PRO A 165 3.30 10.64 3.56
N LEU A 166 3.53 11.76 4.23
CA LEU A 166 2.51 12.80 4.45
C LEU A 166 2.60 13.91 3.41
N ARG A 167 3.80 14.19 2.92
CA ARG A 167 4.06 15.23 1.94
C ARG A 167 5.19 14.81 1.03
N VAL A 168 5.03 15.04 -0.26
CA VAL A 168 6.02 14.76 -1.29
C VAL A 168 6.26 16.04 -2.08
N GLU A 169 7.52 16.40 -2.27
CA GLU A 169 7.94 17.53 -3.10
C GLU A 169 8.99 17.06 -4.11
N ARG A 170 8.89 17.54 -5.35
CA ARG A 170 9.93 17.32 -6.37
C ARG A 170 10.95 18.46 -6.30
N VAL A 171 12.22 18.13 -6.04
CA VAL A 171 13.28 19.11 -5.73
C VAL A 171 14.03 19.57 -6.98
N ASP A 172 14.13 18.72 -8.01
CA ASP A 172 14.86 19.01 -9.25
C ASP A 172 14.08 19.90 -10.24
N ALA A 173 12.86 20.31 -9.90
CA ALA A 173 12.04 21.23 -10.68
C ALA A 173 12.48 22.70 -10.47
N GLU A 174 13.77 23.01 -10.63
CA GLU A 174 14.25 24.40 -10.70
C GLU A 174 13.73 25.04 -11.99
N GLY A 175 12.53 25.63 -11.94
CA GLY A 175 11.92 26.37 -13.06
C GLY A 175 10.41 26.23 -13.20
N LEU A 176 9.80 25.24 -12.56
CA LEU A 176 8.34 25.15 -12.42
C LEU A 176 7.96 25.67 -11.05
N THR A 177 7.80 27.00 -11.01
CA THR A 177 7.22 27.83 -9.96
C THR A 177 6.49 27.09 -8.85
N PHE A 178 7.02 27.23 -7.63
CA PHE A 178 6.23 27.49 -6.42
C PHE A 178 5.03 28.37 -6.80
N GLY A 179 3.84 27.80 -6.93
CA GLY A 179 2.62 28.56 -7.23
C GLY A 179 1.72 27.99 -8.32
N ARG A 180 2.12 26.96 -9.09
CA ARG A 180 1.11 26.11 -9.72
C ARG A 180 0.61 25.19 -8.63
N LYS A 181 -0.60 25.46 -8.10
CA LYS A 181 -1.35 24.44 -7.35
C LYS A 181 -1.21 23.14 -8.15
N MET A 182 -0.52 22.15 -7.58
CA MET A 182 -0.70 20.78 -8.02
C MET A 182 -2.22 20.59 -8.09
N ASN A 183 -2.73 20.14 -9.23
CA ASN A 183 -4.06 19.59 -9.19
C ASN A 183 -4.01 18.51 -8.11
N GLU A 184 -4.89 18.61 -7.13
CA GLU A 184 -5.02 17.61 -6.05
C GLU A 184 -5.24 16.20 -6.64
N ASP A 185 -5.69 16.13 -7.90
CA ASP A 185 -5.93 14.90 -8.67
C ASP A 185 -4.67 14.32 -9.38
N ASP A 186 -3.59 15.10 -9.52
CA ASP A 186 -2.34 14.61 -10.14
C ASP A 186 -1.41 14.08 -9.04
N ASP A 187 -1.67 12.84 -8.60
CA ASP A 187 -0.67 12.03 -7.90
C ASP A 187 0.67 12.24 -8.58
N LEU A 188 1.68 12.71 -7.83
CA LEU A 188 3.02 13.05 -8.34
C LEU A 188 3.61 11.91 -9.18
N GLN A 189 3.29 11.91 -10.47
CA GLN A 189 3.62 10.84 -11.37
C GLN A 189 4.95 11.20 -12.02
N ILE A 190 5.97 10.38 -11.77
CA ILE A 190 7.33 10.66 -12.18
C ILE A 190 7.75 9.66 -13.26
N ASP A 191 8.11 10.18 -14.43
CA ASP A 191 8.84 9.43 -15.45
C ASP A 191 10.35 9.61 -15.25
N GLY A 192 11.07 8.49 -15.18
CA GLY A 192 12.52 8.47 -15.09
C GLY A 192 13.11 8.92 -13.74
N PRO A 193 14.40 9.32 -13.74
CA PRO A 193 15.08 9.76 -12.54
C PRO A 193 14.51 11.07 -11.99
N ALA A 194 14.33 11.13 -10.67
CA ALA A 194 13.95 12.38 -10.01
C ALA A 194 14.49 12.51 -8.60
N ARG A 195 14.76 13.75 -8.20
CA ARG A 195 15.04 14.12 -6.81
C ARG A 195 13.74 14.51 -6.10
N VAL A 196 13.42 13.78 -5.05
CA VAL A 196 12.21 13.98 -4.25
C VAL A 196 12.58 14.24 -2.79
N ARG A 197 11.76 15.06 -2.15
CA ARG A 197 11.78 15.29 -0.71
C ARG A 197 10.47 14.79 -0.15
N VAL A 198 10.56 13.82 0.76
CA VAL A 198 9.39 13.15 1.34
C VAL A 198 9.39 13.34 2.85
N THR A 199 8.28 13.81 3.38
CA THR A 199 8.05 13.92 4.82
C THR A 199 7.24 12.72 5.29
N PHE A 200 7.79 11.97 6.24
CA PHE A 200 7.16 10.80 6.83
C PHE A 200 6.73 11.09 8.26
N ALA A 201 5.54 10.61 8.65
CA ALA A 201 5.20 10.44 10.07
C ALA A 201 5.72 9.08 10.54
N VAL A 202 6.71 9.10 11.42
CA VAL A 202 7.43 7.91 11.86
C VAL A 202 6.86 7.44 13.20
N PRO A 203 6.22 6.26 13.27
CA PRO A 203 5.74 5.73 14.54
C PRO A 203 6.91 5.44 15.51
N ASP A 204 6.64 5.53 16.81
CA ASP A 204 7.65 5.34 17.86
C ASP A 204 8.30 3.95 17.83
N GLN A 205 7.61 2.95 17.29
CA GLN A 205 8.16 1.59 17.13
C GLN A 205 9.32 1.55 16.13
N LEU A 206 9.37 2.47 15.15
CA LEU A 206 10.45 2.53 14.17
C LEU A 206 11.60 3.38 14.69
N ALA A 207 12.65 2.76 15.20
CA ALA A 207 13.84 3.45 15.72
C ALA A 207 15.13 3.00 15.03
N GLY A 208 16.14 3.87 15.02
CA GLY A 208 17.46 3.55 14.47
C GLY A 208 17.47 3.41 12.95
N ARG A 209 17.80 2.22 12.46
CA ARG A 209 17.90 1.93 11.01
C ARG A 209 16.54 1.55 10.45
N VAL A 210 16.19 2.14 9.32
CA VAL A 210 14.97 1.81 8.57
C VAL A 210 15.29 1.69 7.09
N ALA A 211 14.50 0.91 6.39
CA ALA A 211 14.53 0.76 4.95
C ALA A 211 13.51 1.70 4.29
N VAL A 212 13.95 2.46 3.29
CA VAL A 212 13.09 3.12 2.31
C VAL A 212 12.60 2.04 1.35
N ARG A 213 11.28 1.85 1.29
CA ARG A 213 10.66 0.82 0.47
C ARG A 213 9.67 1.41 -0.51
N TYR A 214 9.52 0.73 -1.63
CA TYR A 214 8.48 0.96 -2.62
C TYR A 214 7.68 -0.33 -2.80
N HIS A 215 6.50 -0.39 -2.17
CA HIS A 215 5.74 -1.62 -1.98
C HIS A 215 6.60 -2.76 -1.38
N LEU A 216 6.93 -3.76 -2.19
CA LEU A 216 7.68 -4.95 -1.78
C LEU A 216 9.21 -4.77 -1.92
N LEU A 217 9.65 -3.73 -2.64
CA LEU A 217 11.06 -3.48 -2.92
C LEU A 217 11.70 -2.64 -1.83
N GLU A 218 12.84 -3.11 -1.34
CA GLU A 218 13.73 -2.33 -0.50
C GLU A 218 14.71 -1.58 -1.40
N LEU A 219 14.71 -0.25 -1.29
CA LEU A 219 15.47 0.64 -2.19
C LEU A 219 16.76 1.14 -1.56
N ALA A 220 16.70 1.55 -0.29
CA ALA A 220 17.85 2.04 0.45
C ALA A 220 17.64 1.88 1.95
N GLU A 221 18.72 1.78 2.71
CA GLU A 221 18.68 1.86 4.17
C GLU A 221 19.10 3.26 4.64
N ILE A 222 18.39 3.80 5.62
CA ILE A 222 18.68 5.09 6.25
C ILE A 222 18.70 4.96 7.77
N THR A 223 19.42 5.87 8.42
CA THR A 223 19.40 6.00 9.88
C THR A 223 18.53 7.19 10.24
N LEU A 224 17.50 6.94 11.05
CA LEU A 224 16.62 7.99 11.54
C LEU A 224 17.36 8.87 12.56
N PRO A 225 17.06 10.18 12.60
CA PRO A 225 17.59 11.06 13.63
C PRO A 225 17.12 10.60 15.01
N ALA A 226 17.97 10.84 16.01
CA ALA A 226 17.68 10.51 17.40
C ALA A 226 16.35 11.15 17.81
N HIS A 227 15.44 10.33 18.35
CA HIS A 227 14.21 10.81 18.93
C HIS A 227 14.47 11.07 20.41
N SER A 228 14.31 12.32 20.84
CA SER A 228 14.23 12.60 22.27
C SER A 228 12.87 12.08 22.74
N PRO A 229 12.81 11.02 23.56
CA PRO A 229 11.53 10.54 24.07
C PRO A 229 10.84 11.70 24.77
N ARG A 230 9.58 11.96 24.43
CA ARG A 230 8.75 12.84 25.27
C ARG A 230 8.74 12.21 26.66
N LEU A 231 9.33 12.89 27.62
CA LEU A 231 9.08 12.58 29.02
C LEU A 231 7.57 12.72 29.19
N ILE A 232 6.89 11.60 29.47
CA ILE A 232 5.47 11.62 29.81
C ILE A 232 5.41 12.29 31.18
N GLU A 233 5.33 13.62 31.19
CA GLU A 233 5.07 14.41 32.40
C GLU A 233 3.65 14.08 32.86
N GLY A 234 3.48 13.04 33.69
CA GLY A 234 2.16 12.74 34.23
C GLY A 234 1.92 11.39 34.89
N GLU A 235 2.83 10.42 34.84
CA GLU A 235 2.66 9.19 35.64
C GLU A 235 3.21 9.43 37.06
N THR A 236 2.49 10.24 37.85
CA THR A 236 2.61 10.20 39.30
C THR A 236 2.18 8.81 39.76
N ILE A 237 3.17 7.96 40.03
CA ILE A 237 2.99 6.73 40.77
C ILE A 237 2.56 7.15 42.18
N GLU A 238 1.25 7.15 42.44
CA GLU A 238 0.74 7.13 43.81
C GLU A 238 0.96 5.72 44.35
N ASP A 239 1.93 5.61 45.28
CA ASP A 239 2.15 4.44 46.13
C ASP A 239 1.02 4.25 47.18
#